data_AF-A0A834TRA2-F1
#
_entry.id   AF-A0A834TRA2-F1
#
_cell.length_a   1.000
_cell.length_b   1.000
_cell.length_c   1.000
_cell.angle_alpha   90.00
_cell.angle_beta   90.00
_cell.angle_gamma   90.00
#
_symmetry.space_group_name_H-M   'P 1'
#
loop_
_entity.id
_entity.type
_entity.pdbx_description
1 polymer ?
#
loop_
_entity_poly.entity_id
_entity_poly.type
_entity_poly.pdbx_seq_one_letter_code
_entity_poly.pdbx_strand_id
1 'polypeptide(L)' 'MALSHIDNAISLHLQASYVAIFNCANFPEWCEQIKFHLGVLDLDFALLEDKPAAITGASSEEDKSHHKA' A
#
# COMPACT_ATOMS: atom_id res chain seq x y z
N MET A 1 27.29 8.66 1.92
CA MET A 1 26.28 7.65 2.29
C MET A 1 25.04 8.26 2.94
N ALA A 2 25.13 9.35 3.73
CA ALA A 2 23.94 10.02 4.30
C ALA A 2 23.14 10.89 3.30
N LEU A 3 23.80 11.47 2.29
CA LEU A 3 23.14 12.35 1.31
C LEU A 3 22.16 11.60 0.40
N SER A 4 22.51 10.39 -0.07
CA SER A 4 21.66 9.57 -0.93
C SER A 4 20.35 9.13 -0.28
N HIS A 5 20.31 9.04 1.05
CA HIS A 5 19.11 8.66 1.79
C HIS A 5 18.12 9.82 1.90
N ILE A 6 18.64 11.06 2.01
CA ILE A 6 17.86 12.29 2.03
C ILE A 6 17.30 12.56 0.62
N ASP A 7 18.11 12.36 -0.42
CA ASP A 7 17.68 12.55 -1.81
C ASP A 7 16.52 11.61 -2.18
N ASN A 8 16.55 10.36 -1.72
CA ASN A 8 15.46 9.40 -1.93
C ASN A 8 14.18 9.81 -1.18
N ALA A 9 14.30 10.24 0.07
CA ALA A 9 13.15 10.69 0.86
C ALA A 9 12.47 11.93 0.25
N ILE A 10 13.25 12.87 -0.28
CA ILE A 10 12.74 14.05 -0.97
C ILE A 10 12.06 13.66 -2.29
N SER A 11 12.67 12.76 -3.06
CA SER A 11 12.11 12.26 -4.32
C SER A 11 10.76 11.58 -4.12
N LEU A 12 10.66 10.70 -3.12
CA LEU A 12 9.41 10.04 -2.73
C LEU A 12 8.34 11.05 -2.31
N HIS A 13 8.70 12.03 -1.48
CA HIS A 13 7.78 13.08 -1.02
C HIS A 13 7.22 13.91 -2.20
N LEU A 14 8.06 14.24 -3.18
CA LEU A 14 7.63 14.97 -4.38
C LEU A 14 6.69 14.14 -5.26
N GLN A 15 6.94 12.84 -5.43
CA GLN A 15 6.04 11.95 -6.16
C GLN A 15 4.71 11.74 -5.43
N ALA A 16 4.74 11.57 -4.11
CA ALA A 16 3.53 11.45 -3.30
C ALA A 16 2.67 12.74 -3.34
N SER A 17 3.31 13.91 -3.49
CA SER A 17 2.61 15.20 -3.60
C SER A 17 1.82 15.36 -4.92
N TYR A 18 2.06 14.51 -5.92
CA TYR A 18 1.33 14.51 -7.20
C TYR A 18 0.09 13.62 -7.17
N VAL A 19 -0.03 12.73 -6.18
CA VAL A 19 -1.21 11.87 -6.02
C VAL A 19 -2.38 12.71 -5.54
N ALA A 20 -3.52 12.60 -6.22
CA ALA A 20 -4.73 13.30 -5.80
C ALA A 20 -5.11 12.91 -4.36
N ILE A 21 -5.62 13.87 -3.57
CA ILE A 21 -6.16 13.55 -2.25
C ILE A 21 -7.38 12.64 -2.45
N PHE A 22 -7.39 11.51 -1.74
CA PHE A 22 -8.48 10.55 -1.82
C PHE A 22 -9.82 11.20 -1.42
N ASN A 23 -10.83 10.98 -2.25
CA ASN A 23 -12.23 11.24 -1.92
C ASN A 23 -13.10 10.08 -2.43
N CYS A 24 -14.29 9.91 -1.86
CA CYS A 24 -15.16 8.79 -2.20
C CYS A 24 -15.52 8.72 -3.70
N ALA A 25 -15.49 9.85 -4.41
CA ALA A 25 -15.83 9.93 -5.83
C ALA A 25 -14.66 9.63 -6.77
N ASN A 26 -13.41 9.70 -6.30
CA ASN A 26 -12.21 9.56 -7.14
C ASN A 26 -11.50 8.22 -6.99
N PHE A 27 -12.14 7.23 -6.34
CA PHE A 27 -11.51 5.93 -6.05
C PHE A 27 -10.82 5.28 -7.26
N PRO A 28 -11.43 5.17 -8.46
CA PRO A 28 -10.78 4.50 -9.59
C PRO A 28 -9.47 5.17 -10.00
N GLU A 29 -9.49 6.50 -10.12
CA GLU A 29 -8.33 7.31 -10.52
C GLU A 29 -7.25 7.32 -9.43
N TRP A 30 -7.66 7.53 -8.17
CA TRP A 30 -6.76 7.50 -7.03
C TRP A 30 -6.05 6.15 -6.88
N CYS A 31 -6.80 5.06 -7.02
CA CYS A 31 -6.28 3.69 -6.91
C CYS A 31 -5.26 3.39 -8.02
N GLU A 32 -5.53 3.82 -9.25
CA GLU A 32 -4.59 3.69 -10.37
C GLU A 32 -3.30 4.49 -10.12
N GLN A 33 -3.42 5.75 -9.68
CA GLN A 33 -2.27 6.59 -9.36
C GLN A 33 -1.40 5.96 -8.27
N ILE A 34 -1.99 5.47 -7.18
CA ILE A 34 -1.24 4.81 -6.10
C ILE A 34 -0.50 3.57 -6.62
N LYS A 35 -1.17 2.70 -7.37
CA LYS A 35 -0.56 1.48 -7.94
C LYS A 35 0.58 1.80 -8.90
N PHE A 36 0.40 2.78 -9.78
CA PHE A 36 1.42 3.20 -10.74
C PHE A 36 2.68 3.69 -10.03
N HIS A 37 2.54 4.60 -9.07
CA HIS A 37 3.68 5.17 -8.34
C HIS A 37 4.40 4.11 -7.49
N LEU A 38 3.66 3.22 -6.83
CA LEU A 38 4.26 2.12 -6.06
C LEU A 38 5.02 1.14 -6.96
N GLY A 39 4.48 0.80 -8.14
CA GLY A 39 5.16 -0.07 -9.10
C GLY A 39 6.44 0.55 -9.68
N VAL A 40 6.44 1.86 -9.98
CA VAL A 40 7.64 2.58 -10.44
C VAL A 40 8.75 2.58 -9.39
N LEU A 41 8.37 2.59 -8.11
CA LEU A 41 9.29 2.63 -6.97
C LEU A 41 9.68 1.23 -6.45
N ASP A 42 9.19 0.14 -7.05
CA ASP A 42 9.37 -1.23 -6.56
C ASP A 42 8.86 -1.41 -5.11
N LEU A 43 7.81 -0.65 -4.76
CA LEU A 43 7.12 -0.68 -3.46
C LEU A 43 5.75 -1.35 -3.54
N ASP A 44 5.37 -1.86 -4.70
CA ASP A 44 4.12 -2.62 -4.90
C ASP A 44 4.08 -3.91 -4.08
N PHE A 45 5.24 -4.50 -3.76
CA PHE A 45 5.37 -5.59 -2.79
C PHE A 45 4.82 -5.25 -1.40
N ALA A 46 4.82 -3.98 -0.99
CA ALA A 46 4.25 -3.56 0.30
C ALA A 46 2.71 -3.66 0.34
N LEU A 47 2.06 -3.74 -0.83
CA LEU A 47 0.62 -4.01 -0.94
C LEU A 47 0.28 -5.50 -0.97
N LEU A 48 1.29 -6.37 -1.05
CA LEU A 48 1.07 -7.79 -1.07
C LEU A 48 0.72 -8.25 0.35
N GLU A 49 -0.57 -8.32 0.65
CA GLU A 49 -1.03 -9.07 1.81
C GLU A 49 -1.01 -10.56 1.48
N ASP A 50 -0.39 -11.35 2.35
CA ASP A 50 -0.54 -12.80 2.29
C ASP A 50 -2.03 -13.14 2.36
N LYS A 51 -2.46 -14.04 1.48
CA LYS A 51 -3.83 -14.55 1.53
C LYS A 51 -4.09 -15.04 2.96
N PRO A 52 -5.11 -14.52 3.66
CA PRO A 52 -5.37 -14.95 5.02
C PRO A 52 -5.66 -16.46 5.03
N ALA A 53 -5.04 -17.17 5.96
CA ALA A 53 -5.12 -18.62 6.07
C ALA A 53 -6.58 -19.07 6.15
N ALA A 54 -6.95 -20.20 5.57
CA ALA A 54 -8.33 -20.68 5.69
C ALA A 54 -8.70 -20.82 7.18
N ILE A 55 -9.86 -20.27 7.59
CA ILE A 55 -10.37 -20.45 8.96
C ILE A 55 -10.60 -21.94 9.19
N THR A 56 -9.73 -22.55 9.97
CA THR A 56 -9.89 -23.93 10.45
C THR A 56 -10.39 -23.93 11.89
N GLY A 57 -10.86 -25.08 12.40
CA GLY A 57 -11.33 -25.18 13.79
C GLY A 57 -10.28 -24.82 14.85
N ALA A 58 -9.00 -24.81 14.49
CA ALA A 58 -7.87 -24.42 15.34
C ALA A 58 -7.46 -22.93 15.19
N SER A 59 -8.11 -22.17 14.30
CA SER A 59 -7.81 -20.76 14.03
C SER A 59 -8.07 -19.90 15.27
N SER A 60 -7.14 -18.98 15.55
CA SER A 60 -7.25 -18.00 16.64
C SER A 60 -8.43 -17.05 16.41
N GLU A 61 -8.90 -16.40 17.47
CA GLU A 61 -9.88 -15.31 17.36
C GLU A 61 -9.35 -14.14 16.52
N GLU A 62 -8.04 -13.88 16.60
CA GLU A 62 -7.35 -12.87 15.78
C GLU A 62 -7.35 -13.28 14.30
N ASP A 63 -6.95 -14.50 13.95
CA ASP A 63 -7.02 -15.03 12.58
C ASP A 63 -8.44 -14.90 12.00
N LYS A 64 -9.47 -15.23 12.78
CA LYS A 64 -10.88 -15.12 12.36
C LYS A 64 -11.31 -13.69 12.09
N SER A 65 -10.74 -12.71 12.81
CA SER A 65 -11.06 -11.29 12.63
C SER A 65 -10.58 -10.74 11.29
N HIS A 66 -9.51 -11.30 10.72
CA HIS A 66 -8.97 -10.91 9.41
C HIS A 66 -9.86 -11.37 8.23
N HIS A 67 -10.88 -12.19 8.49
CA HIS A 67 -11.85 -12.65 7.48
C HIS A 67 -13.20 -11.95 7.58
N LYS A 68 -13.37 -11.00 8.48
CA LYS A 68 -14.65 -10.32 8.67
C LYS A 68 -14.76 -9.16 7.67
N ALA A 69 -15.69 -9.30 6.73
CA ALA A 69 -16.13 -8.25 5.81
C ALA A 69 -16.90 -7.13 6.52
#